data_AF-A0A652JTC1-F1
#
_entry.id   AF-A0A652JTC1-F1
#
_cell.length_a   1.000
_cell.length_b   1.000
_cell.length_c   1.000
_cell.angle_alpha   90.00
_cell.angle_beta   90.00
_cell.angle_gamma   90.00
#
_symmetry.space_group_name_H-M   'P 1'
#
loop_
_entity.id
_entity.type
_entity.pdbx_description
1 polymer ?
#
loop_
_entity_poly.entity_id
_entity_poly.type
_entity_poly.pdbx_seq_one_letter_code
_entity_poly.pdbx_strand_id
1 'polypeptide(L)'
;PIPPGTPLAVVARADAADPWQEALVSGLLARRPDAVLVDMGYRDIPVPAGTTVVKTYGAGLVNAVAAAELLAGRRSEGAPRTWW
;
A
#
# COMPACT_ATOMS: atom_id res chain seq x y z
N PRO A 1 -18.66 2.14 1.87
CA PRO A 1 -17.91 0.99 2.43
C PRO A 1 -17.47 0.06 1.30
N ILE A 2 -16.21 -0.40 1.29
CA ILE A 2 -15.72 -1.35 0.27
C ILE A 2 -16.30 -2.74 0.58
N PRO A 3 -17.01 -3.40 -0.37
CA PRO A 3 -17.61 -4.71 -0.13
C PRO A 3 -16.59 -5.78 0.28
N PRO A 4 -16.95 -6.75 1.15
CA PRO A 4 -16.15 -7.94 1.38
C PRO A 4 -15.90 -8.72 0.09
N GLY A 5 -14.77 -9.42 0.00
CA GLY A 5 -14.41 -10.26 -1.17
C GLY A 5 -13.95 -9.49 -2.41
N THR A 6 -14.00 -8.16 -2.41
CA THR A 6 -13.34 -7.34 -3.44
C THR A 6 -11.86 -7.16 -3.06
N PRO A 7 -10.89 -7.54 -3.91
CA PRO A 7 -9.47 -7.31 -3.64
C PRO A 7 -9.19 -5.85 -3.26
N LEU A 8 -8.43 -5.65 -2.18
CA LEU A 8 -8.15 -4.33 -1.63
C LEU A 8 -6.65 -4.17 -1.38
N ALA A 9 -6.06 -3.15 -1.98
CA ALA A 9 -4.72 -2.66 -1.65
C ALA A 9 -4.84 -1.33 -0.88
N VAL A 10 -4.16 -1.24 0.26
CA VAL A 10 -4.07 -0.04 1.09
C VAL A 10 -2.71 0.57 0.84
N VAL A 11 -2.64 1.75 0.25
CA VAL A 11 -1.36 2.41 -0.02
C VAL A 11 -1.13 3.47 1.04
N ALA A 12 -0.04 3.34 1.78
CA ALA A 12 0.35 4.28 2.82
C ALA A 12 1.78 4.76 2.59
N ARG A 13 2.05 5.99 3.03
CA ARG A 13 3.38 6.57 3.04
C ARG A 13 3.65 7.06 4.46
N ALA A 14 4.26 6.22 5.28
CA ALA A 14 4.75 6.61 6.60
C ALA A 14 6.14 7.24 6.47
N ASP A 15 6.18 8.52 6.12
CA ASP A 15 7.41 9.31 6.07
C ASP A 15 7.66 10.09 7.38
N ALA A 16 6.61 10.45 8.11
CA ALA A 16 6.65 10.87 9.51
C ALA A 16 5.84 9.89 10.37
N ALA A 17 6.24 9.66 11.62
CA ALA A 17 5.44 8.90 12.57
C ALA A 17 4.16 9.71 12.88
N ASP A 18 3.16 9.58 12.01
CA ASP A 18 1.92 10.33 12.09
C ASP A 18 0.83 9.42 12.70
N PRO A 19 0.47 9.64 13.99
CA PRO A 19 -0.39 8.71 14.71
C PRO A 19 -1.78 8.52 14.07
N TRP A 20 -2.29 9.49 13.31
CA TRP A 20 -3.59 9.33 12.65
C TRP A 20 -3.53 8.32 11.51
N GLN A 21 -2.42 8.28 10.76
CA GLN A 21 -2.27 7.36 9.63
C GLN A 21 -2.10 5.93 10.13
N GLU A 22 -1.31 5.74 11.19
CA GLU A 22 -1.17 4.44 11.86
C GLU A 22 -2.52 3.93 12.38
N ALA A 23 -3.28 4.78 13.08
CA ALA A 23 -4.60 4.42 13.60
C ALA A 23 -5.59 4.07 12.47
N LEU A 24 -5.57 4.83 11.37
CA LEU A 24 -6.45 4.61 10.23
C LEU A 24 -6.10 3.33 9.47
N VAL A 25 -4.81 3.08 9.21
CA VAL A 25 -4.34 1.86 8.54
C VAL A 25 -4.63 0.64 9.40
N SER A 26 -4.30 0.67 10.69
CA SER A 26 -4.55 -0.43 11.62
C SER A 26 -6.05 -0.74 11.73
N GLY A 27 -6.89 0.29 11.88
CA GLY A 27 -8.35 0.12 11.94
C GLY A 27 -8.95 -0.44 10.64
N LEU A 28 -8.40 -0.07 9.49
CA LEU A 28 -8.85 -0.58 8.20
C LEU A 28 -8.42 -2.04 7.99
N LEU A 29 -7.17 -2.39 8.30
CA LEU A 29 -6.65 -3.76 8.20
C LEU A 29 -7.35 -4.72 9.18
N ALA A 30 -7.72 -4.24 10.38
CA ALA A 30 -8.52 -5.03 11.31
C ALA A 30 -9.91 -5.37 10.77
N ARG A 31 -10.51 -4.48 9.96
CA ARG A 31 -11.82 -4.70 9.31
C ARG A 31 -11.73 -5.47 7.99
N ARG A 32 -10.57 -5.46 7.35
CA ARG A 32 -10.27 -6.11 6.07
C ARG A 32 -8.95 -6.88 6.18
N PRO A 33 -8.93 -8.02 6.91
CA PRO A 33 -7.72 -8.82 7.09
C PRO A 33 -7.24 -9.46 5.78
N ASP A 34 -8.07 -9.46 4.74
CA ASP A 34 -7.76 -9.89 3.37
C ASP A 34 -7.10 -8.79 2.51
N ALA A 35 -6.93 -7.59 3.03
CA ALA A 35 -6.27 -6.50 2.32
C ALA A 35 -4.74 -6.62 2.34
N VAL A 36 -4.09 -6.12 1.30
CA VAL A 36 -2.63 -5.99 1.22
C VAL A 36 -2.23 -4.55 1.53
N LEU A 37 -1.29 -4.35 2.45
CA LEU A 37 -0.68 -3.04 2.69
C LEU A 37 0.50 -2.83 1.72
N VAL A 38 0.48 -1.73 0.98
CA VAL A 38 1.65 -1.21 0.25
C VAL A 38 2.23 -0.07 1.08
N ASP A 39 3.30 -0.38 1.81
CA ASP A 39 4.04 0.59 2.62
C ASP A 39 5.14 1.24 1.76
N MET A 40 4.91 2.51 1.42
CA MET A 40 5.83 3.34 0.65
C MET A 40 6.72 4.23 1.53
N GLY A 41 6.57 4.12 2.85
CA GLY A 41 7.31 4.87 3.84
C GLY A 41 8.70 4.30 4.14
N TYR A 42 9.43 5.05 4.96
CA TYR A 42 10.71 4.59 5.49
C TYR A 42 10.50 3.79 6.79
N ARG A 43 9.67 4.30 7.69
CA ARG A 43 9.33 3.62 8.95
C ARG A 43 8.23 2.59 8.72
N ASP A 44 8.31 1.48 9.44
CA ASP A 44 7.24 0.49 9.44
C ASP A 44 5.98 1.04 10.13
N ILE A 45 4.84 0.84 9.50
CA ILE A 45 3.53 1.04 10.14
C ILE A 45 3.20 -0.22 10.95
N PRO A 46 2.82 -0.09 12.24
CA PRO A 46 2.33 -1.24 13.00
C PRO A 46 1.07 -1.83 12.35
N VAL A 47 1.08 -3.14 12.10
CA VAL A 47 -0.05 -3.86 11.48
C VAL A 47 -0.47 -5.07 12.30
N PRO A 48 -1.75 -5.50 12.21
CA PRO A 48 -2.19 -6.76 12.79
C PRO A 48 -1.36 -7.95 12.28
N ALA A 49 -1.18 -8.96 13.14
CA ALA A 49 -0.48 -10.20 12.76
C ALA A 49 -1.14 -10.88 11.56
N GLY A 50 -0.34 -11.39 10.63
CA GLY A 50 -0.81 -12.02 9.40
C GLY A 50 -1.14 -11.06 8.25
N THR A 51 -1.01 -9.74 8.46
CA THR A 51 -1.14 -8.75 7.37
C THR A 51 -0.07 -9.00 6.31
N THR A 52 -0.47 -9.05 5.05
CA THR A 52 0.48 -9.07 3.92
C THR A 52 0.95 -7.65 3.64
N VAL A 53 2.26 -7.44 3.66
CA VAL A 53 2.88 -6.11 3.45
C VAL A 53 3.85 -6.16 2.27
N VAL A 54 3.67 -5.24 1.33
CA VAL A 54 4.61 -4.92 0.25
C VAL A 54 5.32 -3.63 0.64
N LYS A 55 6.63 -3.70 0.89
CA LYS A 55 7.43 -2.51 1.21
C LYS A 55 8.19 -2.02 -0.02
N THR A 56 8.03 -0.76 -0.37
CA THR A 56 8.66 -0.20 -1.58
C THR A 56 9.90 0.66 -1.30
N TYR A 57 10.17 0.98 -0.03
CA TYR A 57 11.29 1.83 0.44
C TYR A 57 11.44 3.17 -0.30
N GLY A 58 10.34 3.66 -0.87
CA GLY A 58 10.31 4.88 -1.68
C GLY A 58 8.92 5.14 -2.23
N ALA A 59 8.59 6.42 -2.35
CA ALA A 59 7.28 6.88 -2.80
C ALA A 59 7.29 7.46 -4.22
N GLY A 60 8.33 7.16 -5.01
CA GLY A 60 8.43 7.60 -6.39
C GLY A 60 7.45 6.87 -7.30
N LEU A 61 7.22 7.42 -8.49
CA LEU A 61 6.36 6.79 -9.50
C LEU A 61 6.82 5.36 -9.82
N VAL A 62 8.13 5.15 -9.98
CA VAL A 62 8.69 3.82 -10.28
C VAL A 62 8.37 2.80 -9.18
N ASN A 63 8.34 3.23 -7.91
CA ASN A 63 7.98 2.37 -6.78
C ASN A 63 6.50 1.98 -6.84
N ALA A 64 5.62 2.94 -7.13
CA ALA A 64 4.18 2.71 -7.25
C ALA A 64 3.87 1.77 -8.42
N VAL A 65 4.52 1.96 -9.57
CA VAL A 65 4.38 1.07 -10.73
C VAL A 65 4.83 -0.34 -10.39
N ALA A 66 6.02 -0.50 -9.81
CA ALA A 66 6.53 -1.82 -9.44
C ALA A 66 5.61 -2.56 -8.45
N ALA A 67 5.06 -1.85 -7.45
CA ALA A 67 4.10 -2.43 -6.52
C ALA A 67 2.79 -2.84 -7.23
N ALA A 68 2.28 -2.01 -8.14
CA ALA A 68 1.08 -2.32 -8.91
C ALA A 68 1.29 -3.54 -9.83
N GLU A 69 2.45 -3.63 -10.49
CA GLU A 69 2.80 -4.77 -11.34
C GLU A 69 2.90 -6.08 -10.54
N LEU A 70 3.53 -6.00 -9.36
CA LEU A 70 3.63 -7.13 -8.43
C LEU A 70 2.25 -7.64 -8.01
N LEU A 71 1.36 -6.74 -7.61
CA LEU A 71 0.01 -7.08 -7.16
C LEU A 71 -0.89 -7.58 -8.28
N ALA A 72 -0.76 -7.03 -9.49
CA ALA A 72 -1.57 -7.40 -10.64
C ALA A 72 -1.05 -8.65 -11.38
N GLY A 73 0.18 -9.10 -11.08
CA GLY A 73 0.85 -10.20 -11.78
C GLY A 73 1.11 -9.89 -13.26
N ARG A 74 1.19 -8.61 -13.64
CA ARG A 74 1.39 -8.15 -15.03
C ARG A 74 2.23 -6.89 -15.07
N ARG A 75 3.09 -6.78 -16.08
CA ARG A 75 3.86 -5.54 -16.35
C ARG A 75 2.94 -4.45 -16.88
N SER A 76 3.26 -3.23 -16.52
CA SER A 76 2.73 -1.99 -17.07
C SER A 76 3.63 -1.52 -18.21
N GLU A 77 3.11 -0.72 -19.13
CA GLU A 77 3.93 0.04 -20.09
C GLU A 77 4.74 1.15 -19.40
N GLY A 78 4.58 1.30 -18.08
CA GLY A 78 5.10 2.41 -17.29
C GLY A 78 4.10 3.57 -17.29
N ALA A 79 4.36 4.60 -16.47
CA ALA A 79 3.53 5.79 -16.54
C ALA A 79 3.75 6.52 -17.88
N PRO A 80 2.71 7.14 -18.45
CA PRO A 80 2.88 7.92 -19.68
C PRO A 80 3.94 9.00 -19.48
N ARG A 81 4.89 9.10 -20.41
CA ARG A 81 6.00 10.07 -20.33
C ARG A 81 5.55 11.53 -20.45
N THR A 82 4.26 11.78 -20.70
CA THR A 82 3.66 13.09 -20.98
C THR A 82 3.18 13.85 -19.74
N TRP A 83 3.46 13.35 -18.53
CA TRP A 83 2.91 13.88 -17.27
C TRP A 83 3.96 14.61 -16.41
N TRP A 84 5.09 15.00 -17.01
CA TRP A 84 6.20 15.72 -16.37
C TRP A 84 6.54 16.99 -17.16
#